data_AF-A0A356U9A4-F1
#
_entry.id   AF-A0A356U9A4-F1
#
_cell.length_a   1.000
_cell.length_b   1.000
_cell.length_c   1.000
_cell.angle_alpha   90.00
_cell.angle_beta   90.00
_cell.angle_gamma   90.00
#
_symmetry.space_group_name_H-M   'P 1'
#
loop_
_entity.id
_entity.type
_entity.pdbx_description
1 polymer ?
#
loop_
_entity_poly.entity_id
_entity_poly.type
_entity_poly.pdbx_seq_one_letter_code
_entity_poly.pdbx_strand_id
1 'polypeptide(L)' 'AFAASDEYIDQRIAGLYTLDEQMAIRKSHENPEIIQIYQDFLSPGEQKYLSEKAHHLLHTKYGKDIPAFIEELNQHRDVA' A
#
# COMPACT_ATOMS: atom_id res chain seq x y z
N ALA A 1 -6.99 15.53 27.65
CA ALA A 1 -6.56 14.24 27.07
C ALA A 1 -5.19 13.93 27.63
N PHE A 2 -4.95 12.72 28.15
CA PHE A 2 -3.63 12.33 28.63
C PHE A 2 -2.72 12.10 27.41
N ALA A 3 -1.86 13.06 27.12
CA ALA A 3 -0.80 12.86 26.15
C ALA A 3 0.19 11.84 26.73
N ALA A 4 0.61 10.87 25.92
CA ALA A 4 1.73 9.99 26.27
C ALA A 4 3.00 10.84 26.46
N SER A 5 3.87 10.43 27.38
CA SER A 5 5.19 11.04 27.53
C SER A 5 6.07 10.72 26.32
N ASP A 6 7.02 11.62 26.03
CA ASP A 6 8.01 11.41 24.97
C ASP A 6 8.79 10.11 25.19
N GLU A 7 9.19 9.83 26.44
CA GLU A 7 9.85 8.57 26.81
C GLU A 7 9.03 7.33 26.45
N TYR A 8 7.71 7.37 26.66
CA TYR A 8 6.84 6.25 26.30
C TYR A 8 6.71 6.09 24.78
N ILE A 9 6.72 7.19 24.03
CA ILE A 9 6.72 7.17 22.56
C ILE A 9 8.03 6.55 22.06
N ASP A 10 9.17 6.96 22.62
CA ASP A 10 10.51 6.47 22.24
C ASP A 10 10.64 4.95 22.48
N GLN A 11 10.13 4.45 23.60
CA GLN A 11 10.11 3.01 23.90
C GLN A 11 9.31 2.21 22.85
N ARG A 12 8.19 2.75 22.37
CA ARG A 12 7.39 2.09 21.32
C ARG A 12 8.09 2.12 19.98
N ILE A 13 8.74 3.23 19.64
CA ILE A 13 9.54 3.38 18.42
C ILE A 13 10.68 2.35 18.42
N ALA A 14 11.44 2.27 19.52
CA ALA A 14 12.55 1.32 19.65
C ALA A 14 12.07 -0.14 19.52
N GLY A 15 10.92 -0.47 20.12
CA GLY A 15 10.32 -1.80 19.98
C GLY A 15 9.95 -2.14 18.53
N LEU A 16 9.34 -1.20 17.80
CA LEU A 16 8.99 -1.40 16.39
C LEU A 16 10.23 -1.63 15.51
N TYR A 17 11.29 -0.83 15.68
CA TYR A 17 12.52 -1.01 14.90
C TYR A 17 13.26 -2.30 15.25
N THR A 18 13.30 -2.68 16.53
CA THR A 18 13.91 -3.96 16.95
C THR A 18 13.21 -5.15 16.28
N LEU A 19 11.87 -5.11 16.18
CA LEU A 19 11.09 -6.16 15.51
C LEU A 19 11.38 -6.19 14.01
N ASP A 20 11.42 -5.04 13.33
CA ASP A 20 11.76 -4.95 11.90
C ASP A 20 13.15 -5.51 11.60
N GLU A 21 14.14 -5.19 12.43
CA GLU A 21 15.53 -5.66 12.25
C GLU A 21 15.67 -7.18 12.35
N GLN A 22 14.80 -7.83 13.13
CA GLN A 22 14.80 -9.28 13.34
C GLN A 22 14.02 -10.04 12.25
N MET A 23 13.31 -9.35 11.36
CA MET A 23 12.55 -10.03 10.29
C MET A 23 13.47 -10.66 9.25
N ALA A 24 13.14 -11.87 8.83
CA ALA A 24 13.85 -12.56 7.75
C ALA A 24 13.65 -11.88 6.39
N ILE A 25 12.49 -11.23 6.18
CA ILE A 25 12.16 -10.44 5.00
C ILE A 25 11.95 -9.00 5.45
N ARG A 26 12.74 -8.07 4.90
CA ARG A 26 12.71 -6.65 5.29
C ARG A 26 12.38 -5.70 4.14
N LYS A 27 12.24 -6.22 2.92
CA LYS A 27 11.88 -5.43 1.73
C LYS A 27 10.56 -5.94 1.17
N SER A 28 9.65 -5.02 0.91
CA SER A 28 8.30 -5.37 0.42
C SER A 28 8.32 -6.13 -0.91
N HIS A 29 9.30 -5.87 -1.79
CA HIS A 29 9.45 -6.57 -3.06
C HIS A 29 10.07 -7.98 -2.95
N GLU A 30 10.57 -8.35 -1.76
CA GLU A 30 11.04 -9.72 -1.46
C GLU A 30 9.93 -10.57 -0.82
N ASN A 31 8.76 -9.98 -0.51
CA ASN A 31 7.65 -10.71 0.10
C ASN A 31 6.95 -11.62 -0.95
N PRO A 32 6.94 -12.96 -0.75
CA PRO A 32 6.38 -13.89 -1.72
C PRO A 32 4.88 -13.68 -1.96
N GLU A 33 4.12 -13.31 -0.94
CA GLU A 33 2.67 -13.07 -1.07
C GLU A 33 2.37 -11.83 -1.90
N ILE A 34 3.20 -10.78 -1.75
CA ILE A 34 3.09 -9.57 -2.58
C ILE A 34 3.39 -9.92 -4.04
N ILE A 35 4.48 -10.65 -4.29
CA ILE A 35 4.84 -11.09 -5.64
C ILE A 35 3.68 -11.89 -6.26
N GLN A 36 3.09 -12.82 -5.52
CA GLN A 36 1.98 -13.66 -5.98
C GLN A 36 0.76 -12.81 -6.39
N ILE A 37 0.36 -11.84 -5.58
CA ILE A 37 -0.78 -10.95 -5.89
C ILE A 37 -0.54 -10.16 -7.19
N TYR A 38 0.69 -9.69 -7.42
CA TYR A 38 1.04 -9.00 -8.66
C TYR A 38 1.01 -9.92 -9.87
N GLN A 39 1.49 -11.15 -9.73
CA GLN A 39 1.52 -12.14 -10.81
C GLN A 39 0.13 -12.66 -11.17
N ASP A 40 -0.72 -12.94 -10.19
CA ASP A 40 -2.00 -13.61 -10.42
C ASP A 40 -3.12 -12.62 -10.74
N PHE A 41 -3.07 -11.43 -10.16
CA PHE A 41 -4.23 -10.54 -10.13
C PHE A 41 -3.96 -9.14 -10.66
N LEU A 42 -2.97 -8.43 -10.11
CA LEU A 42 -2.77 -7.02 -10.42
C LEU A 42 -2.12 -6.80 -11.79
N SER A 43 -1.23 -7.69 -12.22
CA SER A 43 -0.49 -7.54 -13.49
C SER A 43 -0.21 -8.88 -14.21
N PRO A 44 -1.23 -9.73 -14.42
CA PRO A 44 -1.04 -11.04 -15.02
C PRO A 44 -0.45 -10.89 -16.43
N GLY A 45 0.67 -11.58 -16.68
CA GLY A 45 1.36 -11.57 -17.97
C GLY A 45 2.21 -10.34 -18.29
N GLU A 46 2.18 -9.28 -17.47
CA GLU A 46 2.94 -8.04 -17.73
C GLU A 46 4.01 -7.72 -16.68
N GLN A 47 3.88 -8.24 -15.45
CA GLN A 47 4.78 -8.01 -14.30
C GLN A 47 5.17 -6.53 -14.13
N LYS A 48 4.19 -5.62 -14.27
CA LYS A 48 4.34 -4.18 -14.07
C LYS A 48 3.71 -3.76 -12.75
N TYR A 49 4.49 -3.03 -11.95
CA TYR A 49 4.01 -2.43 -10.70
C TYR A 49 2.97 -1.33 -10.92
N LEU A 50 2.90 -0.77 -12.13
CA LEU A 50 1.97 0.29 -12.55
C LEU A 50 1.03 -0.22 -13.65
N SER A 51 0.32 -1.32 -13.39
CA SER A 51 -0.77 -1.75 -14.26
C SER A 51 -2.00 -0.86 -14.08
N GLU A 52 -2.90 -0.85 -15.07
CA GLU A 52 -4.18 -0.13 -14.99
C GLU A 52 -5.00 -0.60 -13.78
N LYS A 53 -5.05 -1.92 -13.54
CA LYS A 53 -5.74 -2.48 -12.37
C LYS A 53 -5.11 -2.03 -11.05
N ALA A 54 -3.78 -1.97 -10.94
CA ALA A 54 -3.11 -1.46 -9.76
C ALA A 54 -3.38 0.04 -9.55
N HIS A 55 -3.45 0.83 -10.62
CA HIS A 55 -3.83 2.23 -10.54
C HIS A 55 -5.22 2.41 -9.93
N HIS A 56 -6.23 1.71 -10.46
CA HIS A 56 -7.61 1.87 -10.01
C HIS A 56 -7.87 1.32 -8.61
N LEU A 57 -7.15 0.27 -8.18
CA LEU A 57 -7.35 -0.34 -6.87
C LEU A 57 -6.48 0.26 -5.76
N LEU A 58 -5.23 0.63 -6.07
CA LEU A 58 -4.22 0.97 -5.06
C LEU A 58 -3.84 2.45 -5.04
N HIS A 59 -4.17 3.22 -6.09
CA HIS A 59 -3.84 4.64 -6.14
C HIS A 59 -5.03 5.50 -5.73
N THR A 60 -4.73 6.72 -5.31
CA THR A 60 -5.73 7.74 -4.96
C THR A 60 -5.24 9.11 -5.40
N LYS A 61 -6.15 10.09 -5.37
CA LYS A 61 -5.88 11.50 -5.67
C LYS A 61 -6.25 12.35 -4.46
N TYR A 62 -5.57 13.48 -4.30
CA TYR A 62 -5.74 14.36 -3.14
C TYR A 62 -6.14 15.76 -3.58
N GLY A 63 -6.81 16.50 -2.70
CA GLY A 63 -7.14 17.90 -2.92
C GLY A 63 -8.12 18.12 -4.06
N LYS A 64 -7.75 19.01 -4.99
CA LYS A 64 -8.65 19.50 -6.07
C LYS A 64 -8.98 18.43 -7.12
N ASP A 65 -8.20 17.35 -7.16
CA ASP A 65 -8.33 16.31 -8.18
C ASP A 65 -9.34 15.22 -7.78
N ILE A 66 -9.85 15.23 -6.53
CA ILE A 66 -10.80 14.24 -6.02
C ILE A 66 -12.08 14.15 -6.88
N PRO A 67 -12.73 15.25 -7.31
CA PRO A 67 -13.96 15.16 -8.11
C PRO A 67 -13.74 14.42 -9.44
N ALA A 68 -12.65 14.71 -10.15
CA ALA A 68 -12.31 14.04 -11.40
C ALA A 68 -11.98 12.56 -11.19
N PHE A 69 -11.29 12.24 -10.09
CA PHE A 69 -10.96 10.86 -9.75
C PHE A 69 -12.19 10.01 -9.43
N ILE A 70 -13.19 10.58 -8.75
CA ILE A 70 -14.47 9.89 -8.50
C ILE A 70 -15.19 9.58 -9.82
N GLU A 71 -15.16 10.51 -10.78
CA GLU A 71 -15.75 10.29 -12.10
C GLU A 71 -15.06 9.16 -12.86
N GLU A 72 -13.73 9.16 -12.87
CA GLU A 72 -12.90 8.09 -13.44
C GLU A 72 -13.24 6.71 -12.83
N LEU A 73 -13.23 6.59 -11.50
CA LEU A 73 -13.52 5.32 -10.82
C LEU A 73 -14.92 4.78 -11.11
N ASN A 74 -15.92 5.66 -11.23
CA ASN A 74 -17.29 5.22 -11.53
C ASN A 74 -17.41 4.64 -12.95
N GLN A 75 -16.62 5.11 -13.91
CA GLN A 75 -16.62 4.58 -15.28
C GLN A 75 -16.05 3.15 -15.35
N HIS A 76 -15.12 2.80 -14.44
CA HIS A 76 -14.53 1.48 -14.34
C HIS A 76 -15.35 0.48 -13.51
N ARG A 77 -16.46 0.91 -12.89
CA ARG A 77 -17.30 0.07 -12.02
C ARG A 77 -18.19 -0.91 -12.79
N ASP A 78 -18.47 -0.64 -14.07
CA ASP A 78 -19.46 -1.35 -14.87
C ASP A 78 -18.85 -2.39 -15.84
N VAL A 79 -17.54 -2.67 -15.74
CA VAL A 79 -16.81 -3.58 -16.66
C VAL A 79 -16.41 -4.90 -15.98
N ALA A 80 -17.04 -5.27 -14.87
CA ALA A 80 -16.81 -6.53 -14.15
C ALA A 80 -17.77 -7.64 -14.56
#